data_AF-Q8YWG0-F1
#
_entry.id   AF-Q8YWG0-F1
#
_cell.length_a   1.000
_cell.length_b   1.000
_cell.length_c   1.000
_cell.angle_alpha   90.00
_cell.angle_beta   90.00
_cell.angle_gamma   90.00
#
_symmetry.space_group_name_H-M   'P 1'
#
loop_
_entity.id
_entity.type
_entity.pdbx_description
1 polymer ?
#
loop_
_entity_poly.entity_id
_entity_poly.type
_entity_poly.pdbx_seq_one_letter_code
_entity_poly.pdbx_strand_id
1 'polypeptide(L)'
;MRTFLIGLLGLASATVLTIPQAAQAQTFDFDRLEFIESRPLPANGSLFFFGDQNQNEGYAAYSNLDRNAPDAGHVGFRSDLNNRYYVTGRENSPDPTGATRSATLESLANFPNLMNYLNNNGIPLSDIGYGFGQKPGFSVTQSLNLGADVLGQDWFGRPGSPVEESIYRARPESFERYLTYQTTKIIKFGYSDTFFASADDNPDSVFGNPNIFFSNPVSPSKAPGLEGLGSGIADAFLQDVVAGGGKIQEFSEDILDPEDLAVSVNGGFEIYTFSFPIEIRIVREVPESSSILGLMFLAGGGVVTQIKRHKRSVR
;
A
#
# COMPACT_ATOMS: atom_id res chain seq x y z
N MET A 1 -45.42 13.24 -55.41
CA MET A 1 -44.63 14.23 -54.64
C MET A 1 -45.41 14.52 -53.35
N ARG A 2 -44.94 14.40 -52.12
CA ARG A 2 -43.66 14.01 -51.49
C ARG A 2 -44.04 13.39 -50.14
N THR A 3 -43.44 12.24 -49.83
CA THR A 3 -43.54 11.52 -48.55
C THR A 3 -42.75 12.26 -47.48
N PHE A 4 -43.33 12.54 -46.31
CA PHE A 4 -42.59 13.05 -45.15
C PHE A 4 -41.98 11.86 -44.39
N LEU A 5 -40.65 11.70 -44.47
CA LEU A 5 -39.88 10.90 -43.53
C LEU A 5 -39.70 11.73 -42.25
N ILE A 6 -40.25 11.25 -41.14
CA ILE A 6 -39.88 11.71 -39.80
C ILE A 6 -38.64 10.91 -39.41
N GLY A 7 -37.48 11.55 -39.47
CA GLY A 7 -36.22 10.98 -39.01
C GLY A 7 -36.18 10.96 -37.49
N LEU A 8 -36.11 9.76 -36.91
CA LEU A 8 -35.67 9.57 -35.53
C LEU A 8 -34.18 9.93 -35.44
N LEU A 9 -33.87 11.06 -34.81
CA LEU A 9 -32.54 11.37 -34.31
C LEU A 9 -32.33 10.57 -33.02
N GLY A 10 -31.66 9.44 -33.14
CA GLY A 10 -31.13 8.71 -31.99
C GLY A 10 -30.07 9.56 -31.31
N LEU A 11 -30.35 10.01 -30.08
CA LEU A 11 -29.34 10.54 -29.18
C LEU A 11 -28.45 9.38 -28.75
N ALA A 12 -27.32 9.22 -29.42
CA ALA A 12 -26.23 8.41 -28.93
C ALA A 12 -25.60 9.15 -27.75
N SER A 13 -25.95 8.76 -26.53
CA SER A 13 -25.22 9.18 -25.33
C SER A 13 -23.79 8.67 -25.45
N ALA A 14 -22.87 9.52 -25.86
CA ALA A 14 -21.44 9.23 -25.74
C ALA A 14 -21.13 9.24 -24.24
N THR A 15 -21.09 8.07 -23.62
CA THR A 15 -20.38 7.90 -22.35
C THR A 15 -18.95 8.32 -22.59
N VAL A 16 -18.58 9.48 -22.04
CA VAL A 16 -17.19 9.87 -21.90
C VAL A 16 -16.57 8.84 -20.97
N LEU A 17 -15.86 7.87 -21.56
CA LEU A 17 -14.83 7.13 -20.84
C LEU A 17 -13.77 8.17 -20.50
N THR A 18 -13.83 8.70 -19.28
CA THR A 18 -12.64 9.29 -18.66
C THR A 18 -11.61 8.18 -18.61
N ILE A 19 -10.68 8.22 -19.57
CA ILE A 19 -9.45 7.46 -19.49
C ILE A 19 -8.83 7.89 -18.17
N PRO A 20 -8.59 6.96 -17.21
CA PRO A 20 -7.91 7.31 -15.99
C PRO A 20 -6.62 8.03 -16.37
N GLN A 21 -6.32 9.11 -15.66
CA GLN A 21 -5.02 9.75 -15.68
C GLN A 21 -3.96 8.64 -15.73
N ALA A 22 -3.07 8.70 -16.71
CA ALA A 22 -2.13 7.63 -16.99
C ALA A 22 -1.55 7.13 -15.66
N ALA A 23 -1.75 5.85 -15.35
CA ALA A 23 -1.08 5.19 -14.24
C ALA A 23 0.38 5.63 -14.33
N GLN A 24 0.83 6.40 -13.35
CA GLN A 24 2.19 6.91 -13.31
C GLN A 24 3.05 5.66 -13.39
N ALA A 25 3.77 5.48 -14.50
CA ALA A 25 4.63 4.34 -14.66
C ALA A 25 5.56 4.33 -13.44
N GLN A 26 5.73 3.17 -12.79
CA GLN A 26 6.67 3.07 -11.68
C GLN A 26 8.02 3.62 -12.15
N THR A 27 8.50 4.68 -11.50
CA THR A 27 9.75 5.35 -11.88
C THR A 27 10.90 4.94 -10.98
N PHE A 28 10.62 4.49 -9.77
CA PHE A 28 11.62 4.08 -8.81
C PHE A 28 12.27 2.72 -9.17
N ASP A 29 13.59 2.70 -9.21
CA ASP A 29 14.39 1.49 -9.38
C ASP A 29 14.61 0.76 -8.03
N PHE A 30 13.89 -0.34 -7.83
CA PHE A 30 13.93 -1.14 -6.60
C PHE A 30 15.24 -1.90 -6.39
N ASP A 31 16.13 -1.97 -7.37
CA ASP A 31 17.48 -2.52 -7.19
C ASP A 31 18.38 -1.57 -6.37
N ARG A 32 17.95 -0.32 -6.16
CA ARG A 32 18.63 0.67 -5.30
C ARG A 32 18.40 0.44 -3.80
N LEU A 33 17.44 -0.41 -3.41
CA LEU A 33 17.20 -0.75 -2.01
C LEU A 33 18.28 -1.70 -1.51
N GLU A 34 18.99 -1.30 -0.46
CA GLU A 34 20.12 -2.03 0.10
C GLU A 34 19.71 -2.90 1.30
N PHE A 35 18.73 -2.46 2.09
CA PHE A 35 18.44 -3.06 3.42
C PHE A 35 17.10 -3.78 3.49
N ILE A 36 16.06 -3.19 2.91
CA ILE A 36 14.75 -3.82 2.84
C ILE A 36 14.82 -4.88 1.74
N GLU A 37 14.57 -6.14 2.07
CA GLU A 37 14.58 -7.25 1.10
C GLU A 37 13.24 -7.42 0.37
N SER A 38 12.14 -6.94 0.97
CA SER A 38 10.82 -7.02 0.35
C SER A 38 10.76 -6.16 -0.91
N ARG A 39 9.95 -6.58 -1.89
CA ARG A 39 9.79 -5.91 -3.18
C ARG A 39 8.31 -5.85 -3.59
N PRO A 40 7.88 -4.80 -4.29
CA PRO A 40 6.61 -4.82 -4.99
C PRO A 40 6.56 -5.96 -6.00
N LEU A 41 5.47 -6.71 -6.01
CA LEU A 41 5.25 -7.82 -6.92
C LEU A 41 4.45 -7.36 -8.15
N PRO A 42 4.59 -8.04 -9.30
CA PRO A 42 3.74 -7.82 -10.45
C PRO A 42 2.26 -8.00 -10.09
N ALA A 43 1.44 -7.01 -10.49
CA ALA A 43 0.01 -7.03 -10.24
C ALA A 43 -0.75 -7.89 -11.26
N ASN A 44 -1.62 -8.78 -10.77
CA ASN A 44 -2.61 -9.49 -11.60
C ASN A 44 -3.92 -8.69 -11.73
N GLY A 45 -4.12 -7.72 -10.85
CA GLY A 45 -5.17 -6.71 -10.90
C GLY A 45 -4.88 -5.61 -9.90
N SER A 46 -5.41 -4.41 -10.14
CA SER A 46 -5.09 -3.22 -9.37
C SER A 46 -6.34 -2.40 -9.09
N LEU A 47 -6.46 -1.92 -7.86
CA LEU A 47 -7.35 -0.82 -7.50
C LEU A 47 -6.48 0.41 -7.29
N PHE A 48 -6.81 1.52 -7.95
CA PHE A 48 -6.07 2.77 -7.86
C PHE A 48 -6.90 3.77 -7.06
N PHE A 49 -6.36 4.20 -5.92
CA PHE A 49 -6.96 5.19 -5.05
C PHE A 49 -6.12 6.46 -5.03
N PHE A 50 -6.78 7.59 -4.81
CA PHE A 50 -6.12 8.86 -4.56
C PHE A 50 -6.77 9.57 -3.37
N GLY A 51 -5.95 10.00 -2.42
CA GLY A 51 -6.36 10.86 -1.32
C GLY A 51 -6.11 12.32 -1.67
N ASP A 52 -7.15 13.02 -2.10
CA ASP A 52 -7.10 14.46 -2.39
C ASP A 52 -7.23 15.27 -1.09
N GLN A 53 -6.24 16.11 -0.81
CA GLN A 53 -6.25 17.00 0.35
C GLN A 53 -7.47 17.92 0.38
N ASN A 54 -7.96 18.36 -0.78
CA ASN A 54 -9.12 19.24 -0.90
C ASN A 54 -10.43 18.54 -0.53
N GLN A 55 -10.46 17.20 -0.61
CA GLN A 55 -11.56 16.36 -0.15
C GLN A 55 -11.39 15.92 1.32
N ASN A 56 -10.41 16.49 2.03
CA ASN A 56 -10.04 16.09 3.39
C ASN A 56 -9.61 14.61 3.48
N GLU A 57 -8.94 14.12 2.43
CA GLU A 57 -8.32 12.81 2.37
C GLU A 57 -6.80 12.93 2.42
N GLY A 58 -6.08 11.82 2.35
CA GLY A 58 -4.62 11.74 2.44
C GLY A 58 -4.13 10.88 3.61
N TYR A 59 -2.85 11.00 3.92
CA TYR A 59 -2.25 10.43 5.13
C TYR A 59 -1.64 11.52 6.01
N ALA A 60 -1.45 11.18 7.28
CA ALA A 60 -0.81 12.03 8.27
C ALA A 60 0.47 11.37 8.78
N ALA A 61 1.57 12.10 8.73
CA ALA A 61 2.83 11.74 9.36
C ALA A 61 3.11 12.72 10.51
N TYR A 62 3.41 12.22 11.71
CA TYR A 62 3.48 13.06 12.89
C TYR A 62 4.51 12.58 13.90
N SER A 63 4.94 13.47 14.78
CA SER A 63 5.94 13.19 15.82
C SER A 63 5.73 14.08 17.02
N ASN A 64 6.27 13.66 18.16
CA ASN A 64 6.18 14.44 19.38
C ASN A 64 6.78 15.83 19.19
N LEU A 65 6.09 16.84 19.70
CA LEU A 65 6.57 18.23 19.64
C LEU A 65 7.79 18.44 20.55
N ASP A 66 7.93 17.66 21.63
CA ASP A 66 9.15 17.65 22.44
C ASP A 66 10.25 16.87 21.72
N ARG A 67 11.28 17.59 21.27
CA ARG A 67 12.45 17.03 20.56
C ARG A 67 13.28 16.05 21.40
N ASN A 68 13.07 15.98 22.71
CA ASN A 68 13.75 15.02 23.59
C ASN A 68 12.93 13.76 23.87
N ALA A 69 11.67 13.71 23.40
CA ALA A 69 10.85 12.52 23.54
C ALA A 69 11.40 11.39 22.65
N PRO A 70 11.21 10.12 23.06
CA PRO A 70 11.65 8.98 22.26
C PRO A 70 10.95 8.90 20.89
N ASP A 71 9.81 9.57 20.73
CA ASP A 71 9.00 9.60 19.52
C ASP A 71 8.99 10.97 18.82
N ALA A 72 10.07 11.75 18.99
CA ALA A 72 10.29 13.04 18.33
C ALA A 72 10.58 12.92 16.81
N GLY A 73 10.81 11.71 16.31
CA GLY A 73 11.36 11.44 14.98
C GLY A 73 12.84 11.78 14.91
N HIS A 74 13.44 11.57 13.74
CA HIS A 74 14.87 11.79 13.54
C HIS A 74 15.16 12.65 12.32
N VAL A 75 16.29 13.37 12.36
CA VAL A 75 16.87 13.99 11.17
C VAL A 75 17.53 12.88 10.35
N GLY A 76 17.06 12.67 9.12
CA GLY A 76 17.65 11.71 8.20
C GLY A 76 19.07 12.08 7.79
N PHE A 77 19.66 11.30 6.89
CA PHE A 77 20.98 11.65 6.34
C PHE A 77 20.91 12.79 5.32
N ARG A 78 19.69 13.16 4.92
CA ARG A 78 19.33 14.32 4.11
C ARG A 78 18.74 15.35 5.05
N SER A 79 19.52 16.40 5.31
CA SER A 79 19.50 17.20 6.54
C SER A 79 18.39 18.26 6.64
N ASP A 80 17.28 18.11 5.93
CA ASP A 80 16.24 19.13 5.78
C ASP A 80 14.84 18.69 6.24
N LEU A 81 14.58 17.39 6.37
CA LEU A 81 13.35 16.89 7.01
C LEU A 81 13.61 15.89 8.13
N ASN A 82 12.84 16.09 9.21
CA ASN A 82 12.67 15.06 10.21
C ASN A 82 11.76 13.98 9.62
N ASN A 83 12.28 12.75 9.50
CA ASN A 83 11.42 11.60 9.32
C ASN A 83 10.47 11.52 10.50
N ARG A 84 9.19 11.37 10.18
CA ARG A 84 8.14 11.41 11.17
C ARG A 84 8.02 10.05 11.84
N TYR A 85 7.98 10.05 13.16
CA TYR A 85 7.96 8.82 13.94
C TYR A 85 6.71 7.97 13.69
N TYR A 86 5.54 8.59 13.50
CA TYR A 86 4.27 7.91 13.27
C TYR A 86 3.68 8.22 11.90
N VAL A 87 2.95 7.26 11.33
CA VAL A 87 2.14 7.44 10.11
C VAL A 87 0.76 6.83 10.31
N THR A 88 -0.27 7.45 9.78
CA THR A 88 -1.66 6.98 9.82
C THR A 88 -2.49 7.55 8.68
N GLY A 89 -3.64 6.97 8.39
CA GLY A 89 -4.63 7.55 7.49
C GLY A 89 -5.20 8.84 8.08
N ARG A 90 -5.57 9.81 7.24
CA ARG A 90 -6.03 11.12 7.73
C ARG A 90 -7.26 11.02 8.66
N GLU A 91 -8.12 10.01 8.47
CA GLU A 91 -9.27 9.74 9.32
C GLU A 91 -8.91 9.27 10.74
N ASN A 92 -7.67 8.82 10.94
CA ASN A 92 -7.14 8.36 12.22
C ASN A 92 -6.07 9.32 12.78
N SER A 93 -5.90 10.49 12.17
CA SER A 93 -4.95 11.52 12.57
C SER A 93 -5.22 12.02 14.00
N PRO A 94 -4.17 12.41 14.77
CA PRO A 94 -4.36 13.18 16.00
C PRO A 94 -5.01 14.55 15.78
N ASP A 95 -5.05 15.04 14.54
CA ASP A 95 -5.80 16.24 14.16
C ASP A 95 -7.25 15.89 13.80
N PRO A 96 -8.29 16.42 14.49
CA PRO A 96 -9.68 16.06 14.24
C PRO A 96 -10.23 16.82 13.02
N THR A 97 -9.73 16.49 11.83
CA THR A 97 -10.13 17.16 10.58
C THR A 97 -11.53 16.75 10.11
N GLY A 98 -12.10 15.67 10.64
CA GLY A 98 -13.35 15.08 10.17
C GLY A 98 -13.20 14.22 8.91
N ALA A 99 -11.96 13.86 8.53
CA ALA A 99 -11.70 12.90 7.47
C ALA A 99 -12.38 11.56 7.78
N THR A 100 -12.91 10.89 6.75
CA THR A 100 -13.62 9.61 6.91
C THR A 100 -12.89 8.42 6.28
N ARG A 101 -11.85 8.72 5.50
CA ARG A 101 -11.00 7.76 4.77
C ARG A 101 -9.68 8.46 4.40
N SER A 102 -8.69 7.67 4.00
CA SER A 102 -7.40 8.17 3.54
C SER A 102 -7.36 8.38 2.03
N ALA A 103 -8.14 7.62 1.26
CA ALA A 103 -8.18 7.77 -0.19
C ALA A 103 -9.49 7.22 -0.77
N THR A 104 -9.87 7.71 -1.95
CA THR A 104 -11.05 7.30 -2.70
C THR A 104 -10.67 6.54 -3.97
N LEU A 105 -11.46 5.52 -4.32
CA LEU A 105 -11.21 4.70 -5.51
C LEU A 105 -11.49 5.50 -6.79
N GLU A 106 -10.47 5.64 -7.61
CA GLU A 106 -10.51 6.37 -8.88
C GLU A 106 -10.76 5.43 -10.06
N SER A 107 -10.07 4.28 -10.05
CA SER A 107 -10.17 3.29 -11.13
C SER A 107 -9.74 1.90 -10.67
N LEU A 108 -10.04 0.90 -11.49
CA LEU A 108 -9.65 -0.48 -11.27
C LEU A 108 -9.33 -1.19 -12.58
N ALA A 109 -8.40 -2.14 -12.52
CA ALA A 109 -7.99 -2.98 -13.63
C ALA A 109 -7.98 -4.46 -13.20
N ASN A 110 -8.51 -5.34 -14.05
CA ASN A 110 -8.59 -6.79 -13.83
C ASN A 110 -9.30 -7.22 -12.52
N PHE A 111 -10.38 -6.50 -12.18
CA PHE A 111 -11.32 -6.83 -11.11
C PHE A 111 -12.74 -7.07 -11.70
N PRO A 112 -12.94 -8.11 -12.52
CA PRO A 112 -14.18 -8.29 -13.28
C PRO A 112 -15.40 -8.55 -12.39
N ASN A 113 -15.28 -9.30 -11.29
CA ASN A 113 -16.42 -9.58 -10.42
C ASN A 113 -16.84 -8.32 -9.67
N LEU A 114 -15.88 -7.59 -9.09
CA LEU A 114 -16.13 -6.33 -8.41
C LEU A 114 -16.73 -5.29 -9.37
N MET A 115 -16.11 -5.08 -10.54
CA MET A 115 -16.60 -4.12 -11.54
C MET A 115 -18.04 -4.43 -11.96
N ASN A 116 -18.34 -5.70 -12.26
CA ASN A 116 -19.70 -6.11 -12.63
C ASN A 116 -20.69 -5.89 -11.48
N TYR A 117 -20.30 -6.18 -10.24
CA TYR A 117 -21.16 -5.96 -9.08
C TYR A 117 -21.47 -4.47 -8.87
N LEU A 118 -20.46 -3.60 -8.95
CA LEU A 118 -20.62 -2.14 -8.80
C LEU A 118 -21.54 -1.59 -9.91
N ASN A 119 -21.30 -1.96 -11.17
CA ASN A 119 -22.10 -1.50 -12.30
C ASN A 119 -23.56 -1.97 -12.23
N ASN A 120 -23.78 -3.24 -11.91
CA ASN A 120 -25.13 -3.80 -11.84
C ASN A 120 -25.98 -3.21 -10.71
N ASN A 121 -25.34 -2.67 -9.67
CA ASN A 121 -26.01 -2.04 -8.53
C ASN A 121 -25.93 -0.51 -8.56
N GLY A 122 -25.37 0.10 -9.61
CA GLY A 122 -25.26 1.55 -9.75
C GLY A 122 -24.40 2.21 -8.66
N ILE A 123 -23.36 1.51 -8.19
CA ILE A 123 -22.49 2.00 -7.11
C ILE A 123 -21.29 2.73 -7.74
N PRO A 124 -21.13 4.05 -7.48
CA PRO A 124 -20.00 4.79 -8.02
C PRO A 124 -18.70 4.37 -7.34
N LEU A 125 -17.57 4.46 -8.05
CA LEU A 125 -16.25 4.15 -7.47
C LEU A 125 -15.94 5.03 -6.26
N SER A 126 -16.38 6.29 -6.27
CA SER A 126 -16.21 7.23 -5.17
C SER A 126 -16.83 6.78 -3.85
N ASP A 127 -17.77 5.82 -3.87
CA ASP A 127 -18.31 5.23 -2.66
C ASP A 127 -17.33 4.25 -2.00
N ILE A 128 -16.30 3.79 -2.70
CA ILE A 128 -15.28 2.88 -2.17
C ILE A 128 -14.09 3.68 -1.64
N GLY A 129 -13.81 3.54 -0.35
CA GLY A 129 -12.68 4.20 0.31
C GLY A 129 -11.59 3.22 0.73
N TYR A 130 -10.38 3.74 0.90
CA TYR A 130 -9.27 3.10 1.58
C TYR A 130 -8.97 3.83 2.89
N GLY A 131 -8.61 3.08 3.93
CA GLY A 131 -8.20 3.66 5.20
C GLY A 131 -7.25 2.77 5.99
N PHE A 132 -6.48 3.39 6.87
CA PHE A 132 -5.55 2.71 7.76
C PHE A 132 -5.29 3.51 9.03
N GLY A 133 -4.95 2.81 10.11
CA GLY A 133 -4.62 3.44 11.39
C GLY A 133 -4.91 2.53 12.56
N GLN A 134 -4.87 3.12 13.76
CA GLN A 134 -5.20 2.45 15.00
C GLN A 134 -6.67 1.98 15.01
N LYS A 135 -6.92 0.79 15.57
CA LYS A 135 -8.27 0.26 15.79
C LYS A 135 -9.01 1.10 16.84
N PRO A 136 -10.36 1.09 16.82
CA PRO A 136 -11.15 1.76 17.84
C PRO A 136 -10.73 1.37 19.26
N GLY A 137 -10.51 2.36 20.13
CA GLY A 137 -10.09 2.18 21.51
C GLY A 137 -8.58 2.15 21.75
N PHE A 138 -7.76 2.19 20.69
CA PHE A 138 -6.31 2.34 20.79
C PHE A 138 -5.88 3.81 20.59
N SER A 139 -4.75 4.19 21.19
CA SER A 139 -4.16 5.53 21.06
C SER A 139 -3.57 5.75 19.67
N VAL A 140 -3.50 7.02 19.23
CA VAL A 140 -2.77 7.43 18.01
C VAL A 140 -1.32 6.94 18.03
N THR A 141 -0.67 6.93 19.19
CA THR A 141 0.69 6.40 19.39
C THR A 141 0.82 4.88 19.22
N GLN A 142 -0.28 4.18 18.94
CA GLN A 142 -0.31 2.75 18.63
C GLN A 142 -0.59 2.48 17.15
N SER A 143 -0.47 3.51 16.31
CA SER A 143 -0.38 3.40 14.84
C SER A 143 1.00 2.88 14.40
N LEU A 144 1.21 2.82 13.08
CA LEU A 144 2.50 2.57 12.45
C LEU A 144 3.55 3.56 12.94
N ASN A 145 4.69 3.04 13.42
CA ASN A 145 5.78 3.83 13.98
C ASN A 145 7.16 3.23 13.71
N LEU A 146 8.22 4.03 13.90
CA LEU A 146 9.62 3.64 13.70
C LEU A 146 10.22 2.78 14.83
N GLY A 147 9.41 2.17 15.69
CA GLY A 147 9.89 1.19 16.66
C GLY A 147 10.77 1.80 17.75
N ALA A 148 12.07 1.54 17.71
CA ALA A 148 13.04 2.18 18.62
C ALA A 148 13.73 3.40 17.98
N ASP A 149 13.47 3.66 16.70
CA ASP A 149 14.11 4.70 15.90
C ASP A 149 15.64 4.63 15.95
N VAL A 150 16.17 3.43 15.71
CA VAL A 150 17.60 3.12 15.74
C VAL A 150 18.10 2.78 14.35
N LEU A 151 19.18 3.47 13.94
CA LEU A 151 19.90 3.18 12.70
C LEU A 151 20.34 1.72 12.63
N GLY A 152 19.98 1.04 11.53
CA GLY A 152 20.25 -0.37 11.29
C GLY A 152 19.18 -1.33 11.84
N GLN A 153 18.06 -0.83 12.38
CA GLN A 153 16.94 -1.67 12.86
C GLN A 153 15.61 -1.35 12.16
N ASP A 154 15.11 -0.14 12.38
CA ASP A 154 13.84 0.35 11.80
C ASP A 154 14.07 1.49 10.80
N TRP A 155 15.28 2.07 10.82
CA TRP A 155 15.73 3.11 9.91
C TRP A 155 17.10 2.73 9.35
N PHE A 156 17.32 2.93 8.05
CA PHE A 156 18.55 2.58 7.37
C PHE A 156 18.96 3.68 6.39
N GLY A 157 20.27 3.96 6.37
CA GLY A 157 20.86 4.91 5.45
C GLY A 157 22.29 5.22 5.85
N ARG A 158 22.95 6.05 5.03
CA ARG A 158 24.25 6.63 5.33
C ARG A 158 24.41 7.94 4.54
N PRO A 159 25.30 8.86 4.96
CA PRO A 159 25.59 10.05 4.17
C PRO A 159 25.99 9.70 2.74
N GLY A 160 25.35 10.34 1.76
CA GLY A 160 25.59 10.09 0.34
C GLY A 160 24.87 8.88 -0.27
N SER A 161 24.03 8.16 0.50
CA SER A 161 23.17 7.14 -0.09
C SER A 161 22.13 7.76 -1.04
N PRO A 162 21.83 7.09 -2.18
CA PRO A 162 20.81 7.55 -3.12
C PRO A 162 19.38 7.25 -2.65
N VAL A 163 19.21 6.44 -1.60
CA VAL A 163 17.93 6.10 -0.98
C VAL A 163 18.09 6.01 0.53
N GLU A 164 17.11 6.54 1.26
CA GLU A 164 16.93 6.30 2.69
C GLU A 164 15.75 5.35 2.89
N GLU A 165 15.90 4.36 3.78
CA GLU A 165 14.94 3.26 3.95
C GLU A 165 14.43 3.22 5.39
N SER A 166 13.15 2.90 5.58
CA SER A 166 12.54 2.78 6.92
C SER A 166 11.47 1.70 6.96
N ILE A 167 11.25 1.13 8.15
CA ILE A 167 10.24 0.10 8.41
C ILE A 167 9.33 0.62 9.51
N TYR A 168 8.09 0.94 9.13
CA TYR A 168 7.05 1.30 10.08
C TYR A 168 6.30 0.05 10.54
N ARG A 169 6.23 -0.12 11.86
CA ARG A 169 5.61 -1.27 12.53
C ARG A 169 4.52 -0.82 13.47
N ALA A 170 3.55 -1.70 13.70
CA ALA A 170 2.57 -1.53 14.77
C ALA A 170 2.30 -2.88 15.44
N ARG A 171 1.64 -2.86 16.59
CA ARG A 171 1.15 -4.12 17.15
C ARG A 171 -0.03 -4.62 16.30
N PRO A 172 -0.04 -5.88 15.84
CA PRO A 172 -1.14 -6.38 14.98
C PRO A 172 -2.53 -6.24 15.60
N GLU A 173 -2.63 -6.28 16.92
CA GLU A 173 -3.88 -6.07 17.64
C GLU A 173 -4.36 -4.62 17.62
N SER A 174 -3.45 -3.63 17.54
CA SER A 174 -3.79 -2.20 17.64
C SER A 174 -4.00 -1.51 16.31
N PHE A 175 -3.63 -2.12 15.19
CA PHE A 175 -3.61 -1.48 13.87
C PHE A 175 -4.42 -2.27 12.83
N GLU A 176 -5.03 -1.55 11.89
CA GLU A 176 -5.74 -2.14 10.76
C GLU A 176 -5.61 -1.31 9.48
N ARG A 177 -5.75 -2.00 8.34
CA ARG A 177 -5.96 -1.40 7.01
C ARG A 177 -7.20 -2.02 6.41
N TYR A 178 -7.98 -1.24 5.68
CA TYR A 178 -9.32 -1.65 5.26
C TYR A 178 -9.79 -0.92 4.01
N LEU A 179 -10.77 -1.53 3.34
CA LEU A 179 -11.63 -0.86 2.37
C LEU A 179 -12.97 -0.55 3.01
N THR A 180 -13.57 0.57 2.62
CA THR A 180 -14.92 0.97 3.03
C THR A 180 -15.87 1.00 1.83
N TYR A 181 -17.15 0.74 2.10
CA TYR A 181 -18.26 1.22 1.28
C TYR A 181 -18.91 2.36 2.06
N GLN A 182 -18.88 3.56 1.51
CA GLN A 182 -19.13 4.82 2.20
C GLN A 182 -18.24 4.90 3.46
N THR A 183 -18.82 4.81 4.65
CA THR A 183 -18.09 4.82 5.93
C THR A 183 -18.01 3.45 6.59
N THR A 184 -18.62 2.42 5.99
CA THR A 184 -18.66 1.07 6.55
C THR A 184 -17.48 0.25 6.05
N LYS A 185 -16.66 -0.29 6.95
CA LYS A 185 -15.56 -1.21 6.59
C LYS A 185 -16.12 -2.48 5.97
N ILE A 186 -15.71 -2.80 4.74
CA ILE A 186 -16.17 -3.97 3.99
C ILE A 186 -15.10 -5.06 3.86
N ILE A 187 -13.82 -4.67 3.80
CA ILE A 187 -12.68 -5.56 3.72
C ILE A 187 -11.68 -5.18 4.80
N LYS A 188 -11.11 -6.18 5.48
CA LYS A 188 -9.98 -6.04 6.39
C LYS A 188 -8.75 -6.67 5.78
N PHE A 189 -7.65 -5.96 5.77
CA PHE A 189 -6.38 -6.51 5.31
C PHE A 189 -5.70 -7.23 6.48
N GLY A 190 -4.91 -8.26 6.14
CA GLY A 190 -4.00 -8.86 7.12
C GLY A 190 -2.94 -7.85 7.58
N TYR A 191 -2.31 -8.12 8.71
CA TYR A 191 -1.21 -7.27 9.19
C TYR A 191 0.04 -7.46 8.31
N SER A 192 0.70 -6.35 8.00
CA SER A 192 2.05 -6.29 7.42
C SER A 192 2.72 -5.03 7.94
N ASP A 193 4.03 -5.09 8.14
CA ASP A 193 4.85 -3.89 8.27
C ASP A 193 4.73 -3.03 6.99
N THR A 194 4.97 -1.73 7.11
CA THR A 194 5.06 -0.80 5.99
C THR A 194 6.53 -0.46 5.74
N PHE A 195 7.00 -0.76 4.55
CA PHE A 195 8.32 -0.38 4.06
C PHE A 195 8.22 0.98 3.40
N PHE A 196 9.16 1.85 3.73
CA PHE A 196 9.28 3.19 3.19
C PHE A 196 10.66 3.36 2.57
N ALA A 197 10.71 3.95 1.38
CA ALA A 197 11.95 4.34 0.73
C ALA A 197 11.82 5.75 0.18
N SER A 198 12.79 6.61 0.49
CA SER A 198 12.85 7.99 0.00
C SER A 198 14.09 8.18 -0.87
N ALA A 199 13.89 8.45 -2.16
CA ALA A 199 14.95 8.78 -3.10
C ALA A 199 15.29 10.28 -3.11
N ASP A 200 16.44 10.61 -3.67
CA ASP A 200 16.86 12.00 -3.94
C ASP A 200 17.13 12.15 -5.43
N ASP A 201 16.12 11.78 -6.21
CA ASP A 201 16.16 11.94 -7.66
C ASP A 201 15.77 13.38 -8.06
N ASN A 202 15.34 14.17 -7.08
CA ASN A 202 15.06 15.59 -7.20
C ASN A 202 15.60 16.36 -5.97
N PRO A 203 16.88 16.76 -5.97
CA PRO A 203 17.55 17.43 -4.84
C PRO A 203 17.06 18.85 -4.56
N ASP A 204 16.23 19.41 -5.43
CA ASP A 204 15.54 20.67 -5.16
C ASP A 204 14.26 20.47 -4.32
N SER A 205 13.84 19.21 -4.11
CA SER A 205 12.73 18.87 -3.21
C SER A 205 13.21 18.75 -1.77
N VAL A 206 12.55 19.46 -0.87
CA VAL A 206 12.76 19.30 0.57
C VAL A 206 12.29 17.94 1.09
N PHE A 207 11.51 17.19 0.32
CA PHE A 207 10.83 15.96 0.77
C PHE A 207 11.57 14.66 0.52
N GLY A 208 12.65 14.68 -0.26
CA GLY A 208 13.13 13.50 -0.96
C GLY A 208 12.06 13.00 -1.93
N ASN A 209 12.41 12.80 -3.20
CA ASN A 209 11.48 12.33 -4.21
C ASN A 209 12.15 11.28 -5.12
N PRO A 210 11.40 10.23 -5.53
CA PRO A 210 10.07 9.83 -5.04
C PRO A 210 10.08 9.22 -3.62
N ASN A 211 8.92 9.23 -2.98
CA ASN A 211 8.62 8.56 -1.71
C ASN A 211 7.78 7.31 -1.99
N ILE A 212 8.27 6.15 -1.55
CA ILE A 212 7.71 4.85 -1.88
C ILE A 212 7.19 4.19 -0.61
N PHE A 213 5.94 3.72 -0.62
CA PHE A 213 5.38 2.89 0.43
C PHE A 213 4.97 1.54 -0.14
N PHE A 214 5.32 0.45 0.55
CA PHE A 214 4.83 -0.87 0.16
C PHE A 214 4.74 -1.81 1.35
N SER A 215 3.96 -2.88 1.18
CA SER A 215 3.76 -3.91 2.20
C SER A 215 4.28 -5.26 1.72
N ASN A 216 4.36 -6.23 2.63
CA ASN A 216 4.36 -7.63 2.23
C ASN A 216 2.95 -8.03 1.74
N PRO A 217 2.85 -9.08 0.90
CA PRO A 217 1.56 -9.64 0.52
C PRO A 217 0.78 -10.17 1.73
N VAL A 218 -0.48 -9.78 1.84
CA VAL A 218 -1.39 -10.20 2.93
C VAL A 218 -2.65 -10.83 2.37
N SER A 219 -3.29 -11.69 3.15
CA SER A 219 -4.62 -12.20 2.80
C SER A 219 -5.69 -11.23 3.31
N PRO A 220 -6.52 -10.66 2.43
CA PRO A 220 -7.67 -9.87 2.88
C PRO A 220 -8.80 -10.79 3.34
N SER A 221 -9.69 -10.23 4.15
CA SER A 221 -10.88 -10.93 4.64
C SER A 221 -12.08 -10.00 4.67
N LYS A 222 -13.28 -10.57 4.60
CA LYS A 222 -14.52 -9.83 4.71
C LYS A 222 -14.70 -9.28 6.13
N ALA A 223 -15.14 -8.03 6.26
CA ALA A 223 -15.49 -7.51 7.57
C ALA A 223 -16.71 -8.27 8.16
N PRO A 224 -16.75 -8.52 9.48
CA PRO A 224 -17.84 -9.28 10.10
C PRO A 224 -19.14 -8.47 10.13
N GLY A 225 -20.28 -9.17 10.09
CA GLY A 225 -21.60 -8.56 10.26
C GLY A 225 -22.10 -7.73 9.06
N LEU A 226 -21.49 -7.89 7.88
CA LEU A 226 -21.97 -7.22 6.67
C LEU A 226 -23.22 -7.89 6.11
N GLU A 227 -24.16 -7.06 5.65
CA GLU A 227 -25.36 -7.46 4.93
C GLU A 227 -25.53 -6.61 3.65
N GLY A 228 -26.47 -7.00 2.78
CA GLY A 228 -26.84 -6.22 1.61
C GLY A 228 -25.68 -5.89 0.65
N LEU A 229 -25.64 -4.64 0.18
CA LEU A 229 -24.65 -4.18 -0.81
C LEU A 229 -23.21 -4.32 -0.30
N GLY A 230 -22.93 -3.90 0.94
CA GLY A 230 -21.58 -3.98 1.51
C GLY A 230 -21.06 -5.43 1.56
N SER A 231 -21.94 -6.38 1.87
CA SER A 231 -21.61 -7.81 1.81
C SER A 231 -21.26 -8.27 0.39
N GLY A 232 -22.06 -7.90 -0.60
CA GLY A 232 -21.84 -8.33 -1.98
C GLY A 232 -20.63 -7.68 -2.65
N ILE A 233 -20.32 -6.41 -2.34
CA ILE A 233 -19.08 -5.75 -2.79
C ILE A 233 -17.87 -6.53 -2.24
N ALA A 234 -17.89 -6.86 -0.95
CA ALA A 234 -16.80 -7.60 -0.33
C ALA A 234 -16.61 -8.99 -0.95
N ASP A 235 -17.71 -9.71 -1.20
CA ASP A 235 -17.65 -11.04 -1.83
C ASP A 235 -17.09 -10.96 -3.27
N ALA A 236 -17.52 -9.96 -4.05
CA ALA A 236 -17.04 -9.76 -5.41
C ALA A 236 -15.54 -9.42 -5.45
N PHE A 237 -15.08 -8.54 -4.55
CA PHE A 237 -13.65 -8.23 -4.38
C PHE A 237 -12.84 -9.49 -4.01
N LEU A 238 -13.30 -10.25 -3.01
CA LEU A 238 -12.58 -11.45 -2.57
C LEU A 238 -12.55 -12.54 -3.63
N GLN A 239 -13.58 -12.66 -4.46
CA GLN A 239 -13.60 -13.58 -5.60
C GLN A 239 -12.51 -13.23 -6.62
N ASP A 240 -12.34 -11.95 -6.93
CA ASP A 240 -11.26 -11.48 -7.81
C ASP A 240 -9.87 -11.75 -7.18
N VAL A 241 -9.70 -11.46 -5.88
CA VAL A 241 -8.45 -11.74 -5.17
C VAL A 241 -8.10 -13.22 -5.20
N VAL A 242 -9.06 -14.11 -4.91
CA VAL A 242 -8.86 -15.57 -4.95
C VAL A 242 -8.47 -16.03 -6.35
N ALA A 243 -9.12 -15.51 -7.40
CA ALA A 243 -8.80 -15.86 -8.77
C ALA A 243 -7.41 -15.36 -9.20
N GLY A 244 -6.95 -14.22 -8.68
CA GLY A 244 -5.69 -13.58 -9.06
C GLY A 244 -4.46 -13.98 -8.22
N GLY A 245 -4.60 -14.75 -7.14
CA GLY A 245 -3.45 -15.21 -6.35
C GLY A 245 -3.68 -15.33 -4.83
N GLY A 246 -4.84 -14.91 -4.33
CA GLY A 246 -5.25 -15.05 -2.93
C GLY A 246 -4.62 -14.05 -1.96
N LYS A 247 -3.77 -13.14 -2.46
CA LYS A 247 -3.07 -12.11 -1.68
C LYS A 247 -3.25 -10.75 -2.33
N ILE A 248 -3.12 -9.73 -1.50
CA ILE A 248 -2.99 -8.35 -1.93
C ILE A 248 -1.71 -7.73 -1.39
N GLN A 249 -1.17 -6.76 -2.11
CA GLN A 249 -0.05 -5.94 -1.67
C GLN A 249 -0.42 -4.47 -1.84
N GLU A 250 -0.06 -3.66 -0.86
CA GLU A 250 -0.19 -2.22 -0.92
C GLU A 250 1.07 -1.64 -1.55
N PHE A 251 0.88 -0.66 -2.43
CA PHE A 251 1.96 0.03 -3.10
C PHE A 251 1.59 1.50 -3.35
N SER A 252 2.49 2.40 -3.02
CA SER A 252 2.42 3.82 -3.32
C SER A 252 3.78 4.27 -3.82
N GLU A 253 3.76 5.01 -4.91
CA GLU A 253 4.89 5.81 -5.36
C GLU A 253 4.37 7.23 -5.47
N ASP A 254 4.86 8.07 -4.58
CA ASP A 254 4.39 9.44 -4.39
C ASP A 254 5.50 10.42 -4.73
N ILE A 255 5.16 11.41 -5.54
CA ILE A 255 6.03 12.55 -5.81
C ILE A 255 5.36 13.72 -5.11
N LEU A 256 5.89 14.06 -3.93
CA LEU A 256 5.28 15.08 -3.11
C LEU A 256 5.42 16.45 -3.77
N ASP A 257 4.27 17.06 -4.04
CA ASP A 257 4.15 18.48 -4.38
C ASP A 257 4.07 19.29 -3.07
N PRO A 258 4.92 20.31 -2.87
CA PRO A 258 4.81 21.19 -1.72
C PRO A 258 3.43 21.86 -1.55
N GLU A 259 2.66 22.04 -2.63
CA GLU A 259 1.29 22.57 -2.56
C GLU A 259 0.31 21.58 -1.91
N ASP A 260 0.64 20.28 -1.95
CA ASP A 260 -0.09 19.17 -1.33
C ASP A 260 0.45 18.83 0.06
N LEU A 261 1.02 19.80 0.78
CA LEU A 261 1.41 19.67 2.18
C LEU A 261 0.60 20.64 3.04
N ALA A 262 0.06 20.15 4.16
CA ALA A 262 -0.38 20.99 5.26
C ALA A 262 0.31 20.59 6.57
N VAL A 263 0.59 21.58 7.41
CA VAL A 263 1.23 21.40 8.71
C VAL A 263 0.32 21.94 9.81
N SER A 264 0.12 21.14 10.86
CA SER A 264 -0.62 21.53 12.05
C SER A 264 0.08 21.06 13.33
N VAL A 265 -0.34 21.60 14.47
CA VAL A 265 0.12 21.17 15.79
C VAL A 265 -1.09 20.88 16.65
N ASN A 266 -1.21 19.65 17.12
CA ASN A 266 -2.35 19.23 17.92
C ASN A 266 -1.98 18.04 18.83
N GLY A 267 -2.59 17.97 20.02
CA GLY A 267 -2.42 16.84 20.93
C GLY A 267 -0.98 16.59 21.40
N GLY A 268 -0.10 17.59 21.32
CA GLY A 268 1.34 17.44 21.61
C GLY A 268 2.17 16.93 20.44
N PHE A 269 1.60 16.84 19.25
CA PHE A 269 2.27 16.40 18.03
C PHE A 269 2.42 17.53 17.01
N GLU A 270 3.54 17.52 16.28
CA GLU A 270 3.70 18.21 15.00
C GLU A 270 3.23 17.25 13.89
N ILE A 271 2.28 17.70 13.07
CA ILE A 271 1.50 16.85 12.16
C ILE A 271 1.63 17.40 10.73
N TYR A 272 1.99 16.51 9.81
CA TYR A 272 2.11 16.79 8.38
C TYR A 272 1.07 15.94 7.67
N THR A 273 0.22 16.57 6.86
CA THR A 273 -0.73 15.85 6.02
C THR A 273 -0.34 15.98 4.57
N PHE A 274 -0.46 14.87 3.83
CA PHE A 274 -0.06 14.74 2.43
C PHE A 274 -1.21 14.15 1.62
N SER A 275 -1.25 14.45 0.32
CA SER A 275 -2.03 13.67 -0.65
C SER A 275 -1.58 12.20 -0.61
N PHE A 276 -2.42 11.28 -1.11
CA PHE A 276 -2.08 9.85 -1.00
C PHE A 276 -2.45 9.00 -2.22
N PRO A 277 -1.55 8.85 -3.21
CA PRO A 277 -1.71 7.85 -4.25
C PRO A 277 -1.46 6.45 -3.65
N ILE A 278 -2.43 5.54 -3.69
CA ILE A 278 -2.25 4.18 -3.18
C ILE A 278 -2.89 3.16 -4.11
N GLU A 279 -2.13 2.14 -4.45
CA GLU A 279 -2.53 1.02 -5.29
C GLU A 279 -2.67 -0.24 -4.44
N ILE A 280 -3.81 -0.93 -4.57
CA ILE A 280 -4.04 -2.25 -4.00
C ILE A 280 -3.91 -3.28 -5.11
N ARG A 281 -2.82 -4.05 -5.08
CA ARG A 281 -2.47 -5.03 -6.10
C ARG A 281 -2.91 -6.42 -5.69
N ILE A 282 -3.61 -7.16 -6.54
CA ILE A 282 -3.70 -8.62 -6.43
C ILE A 282 -2.36 -9.18 -6.86
N VAL A 283 -1.73 -9.96 -5.99
CA VAL A 283 -0.42 -10.56 -6.24
C VAL A 283 -0.45 -12.05 -5.98
N ARG A 284 0.45 -12.79 -6.62
CA ARG A 284 0.74 -14.17 -6.25
C ARG A 284 1.91 -14.15 -5.28
N GLU A 285 1.79 -14.90 -4.19
CA GLU A 285 2.94 -15.15 -3.33
C GLU A 285 4.02 -15.84 -4.17
N VAL A 286 5.17 -15.18 -4.32
CA VAL A 286 6.35 -15.81 -4.91
C VAL A 286 6.90 -16.74 -3.83
N PRO A 287 6.97 -18.06 -4.04
CA PRO A 287 7.63 -18.94 -3.09
C PRO A 287 9.05 -18.43 -2.86
N GLU A 288 9.50 -18.36 -1.62
CA GLU A 288 10.86 -17.91 -1.30
C GLU A 288 11.88 -18.59 -2.22
N SER A 289 12.90 -17.82 -2.62
CA SER A 289 14.00 -18.33 -3.42
C SER A 289 14.57 -19.58 -2.73
N SER A 290 14.78 -20.60 -3.53
CA SER A 290 14.71 -22.00 -3.12
C SER A 290 15.94 -22.50 -2.35
N SER A 291 16.18 -21.97 -1.16
CA SER A 291 17.07 -22.58 -0.17
C SER A 291 16.62 -24.00 0.21
N ILE A 292 15.32 -24.29 0.09
CA ILE A 292 14.71 -25.62 0.30
C ILE A 292 15.03 -26.60 -0.87
N LEU A 293 15.13 -26.13 -2.12
CA LEU A 293 15.56 -27.01 -3.23
C LEU A 293 17.06 -27.34 -3.15
N GLY A 294 17.87 -26.40 -2.65
CA GLY A 294 19.29 -26.64 -2.38
C GLY A 294 19.54 -27.75 -1.36
N LEU A 295 18.73 -27.83 -0.30
CA LEU A 295 18.81 -28.93 0.67
C LEU A 295 18.36 -30.29 0.09
N MET A 296 17.36 -30.31 -0.80
CA MET A 296 16.93 -31.58 -1.43
C MET A 296 17.98 -32.16 -2.38
N PHE A 297 18.77 -31.31 -3.06
CA PHE A 297 19.88 -31.79 -3.90
C PHE A 297 21.07 -32.31 -3.06
N LEU A 298 21.35 -31.72 -1.90
CA LEU A 298 22.40 -32.22 -0.99
C LEU A 298 22.00 -33.51 -0.26
N ALA A 299 20.71 -33.69 0.06
CA ALA A 299 20.21 -34.93 0.64
C ALA A 299 20.15 -36.09 -0.38
N GLY A 300 19.89 -35.80 -1.66
CA GLY A 300 19.84 -36.81 -2.74
C GLY A 300 21.20 -37.28 -3.27
N GLY A 301 22.26 -36.47 -3.11
CA GLY A 301 23.61 -36.78 -3.63
C GLY A 301 24.48 -37.66 -2.73
N GLY A 302 24.05 -37.95 -1.50
CA GLY A 302 24.90 -38.59 -0.47
C GLY A 302 24.91 -40.12 -0.41
N VAL A 303 24.15 -40.85 -1.24
CA VAL A 303 23.95 -42.31 -1.05
C VAL A 303 24.52 -43.19 -2.18
N VAL A 304 25.19 -42.64 -3.20
CA VAL A 304 25.73 -43.46 -4.32
C VAL A 304 27.26 -43.43 -4.43
N THR A 305 27.98 -43.82 -3.37
CA THR A 305 29.44 -44.11 -3.48
C THR A 305 29.95 -45.24 -2.57
N GLN A 306 29.11 -46.17 -2.13
CA GLN A 306 29.58 -47.35 -1.39
C GLN A 306 29.02 -48.70 -1.85
N ILE A 307 28.87 -48.95 -3.15
CA ILE A 307 28.80 -50.35 -3.65
C ILE A 307 29.55 -50.49 -4.97
N LYS A 308 30.86 -50.77 -4.89
CA LYS A 308 31.58 -51.75 -5.74
C LYS A 308 33.06 -51.81 -5.36
N ARG A 309 33.32 -52.22 -4.12
CA ARG A 309 34.55 -52.97 -3.81
C ARG A 309 34.15 -54.44 -3.93
N HIS A 310 34.36 -55.06 -5.09
CA HIS A 310 34.68 -56.49 -5.20
C HIS A 310 35.01 -56.89 -6.65
N LYS A 311 36.14 -57.60 -6.78
CA LYS A 311 36.66 -58.38 -7.91
C LYS A 311 37.42 -57.62 -9.01
N ARG A 312 38.75 -57.64 -8.89
CA ARG A 312 39.60 -58.45 -9.78
C ARG A 312 41.05 -58.49 -9.26
N SER A 313 41.45 -59.68 -8.83
CA SER A 313 42.84 -60.14 -8.86
C SER A 313 42.78 -61.49 -9.54
N VAL A 314 43.32 -61.59 -10.76
CA VAL A 314 44.12 -62.71 -11.28
C VAL A 314 44.83 -62.17 -12.55
N ARG A 315 46.17 -62.23 -12.48
CA ARG A 315 47.20 -62.26 -13.52
C ARG A 315 46.88 -61.75 -14.92
#